data_AF-A0A965PV19-F1
#
_entry.id   AF-A0A965PV19-F1
#
_cell.length_a   1.000
_cell.length_b   1.000
_cell.length_c   1.000
_cell.angle_alpha   90.00
_cell.angle_beta   90.00
_cell.angle_gamma   90.00
#
_symmetry.space_group_name_H-M   'P 1'
#
loop_
_entity.id
_entity.type
_entity.pdbx_description
1 polymer ?
#
loop_
_entity_poly.entity_id
_entity_poly.type
_entity_poly.pdbx_seq_one_letter_code
_entity_poly.pdbx_strand_id
1 'polypeptide(L)'
;MGKSSAKKERSVIPVEFNFKEITPLNYIQETYLRAICENNIIFGIGSAGTGKTYIAATYAARELFYRRINKIILTRPNILAH
;
A
#
# COMPACT_ATOMS: atom_id res chain seq x y z
N MET A 1 -3.70 -32.66 39.39
CA MET A 1 -4.53 -32.86 38.18
C MET A 1 -5.51 -31.71 38.11
N GLY A 2 -5.34 -30.65 37.32
CA GLY A 2 -4.99 -30.59 35.91
C GLY A 2 -6.09 -29.79 35.23
N LYS A 3 -6.15 -28.46 35.49
CA LYS A 3 -7.12 -27.58 34.83
C LYS A 3 -6.73 -27.49 33.36
N SER A 4 -7.42 -28.25 32.51
CA SER A 4 -7.25 -28.21 31.07
C SER A 4 -7.77 -26.87 30.56
N SER A 5 -6.86 -25.94 30.31
CA SER A 5 -7.15 -24.67 29.67
C SER A 5 -7.65 -24.95 28.25
N ALA A 6 -8.96 -24.75 28.03
CA ALA A 6 -9.57 -24.84 26.72
C ALA A 6 -8.85 -23.90 25.74
N LYS A 7 -8.20 -24.48 24.74
CA LYS A 7 -7.50 -23.78 23.66
C LYS A 7 -8.56 -23.07 22.82
N LYS A 8 -8.66 -21.74 22.97
CA LYS A 8 -9.59 -20.90 22.21
C LYS A 8 -9.19 -20.94 20.73
N GLU A 9 -9.88 -21.77 19.97
CA GLU A 9 -9.73 -21.92 18.53
C GLU A 9 -10.08 -20.58 17.87
N ARG A 10 -9.14 -19.98 17.13
CA ARG A 10 -9.38 -18.71 16.46
C ARG A 10 -10.37 -18.97 15.33
N SER A 11 -11.59 -18.45 15.48
CA SER A 11 -12.57 -18.42 14.39
C SER A 11 -12.00 -17.61 13.24
N VAL A 12 -11.58 -18.27 12.16
CA VAL A 12 -11.23 -17.60 10.92
C VAL A 12 -12.53 -17.17 10.27
N ILE A 13 -12.78 -15.86 10.22
CA ILE A 13 -13.89 -15.30 9.45
C ILE A 13 -13.37 -15.16 8.01
N PRO A 14 -13.90 -15.91 7.03
CA PRO A 14 -13.52 -15.72 5.65
C PRO A 14 -14.06 -14.35 5.21
N VAL A 15 -13.16 -13.39 5.04
CA VAL A 15 -13.46 -12.10 4.43
C VAL A 15 -12.98 -12.17 2.99
N GLU A 16 -13.90 -12.13 2.03
CA GLU A 16 -13.55 -11.91 0.64
C GLU A 16 -13.03 -10.47 0.50
N PHE A 17 -11.72 -10.33 0.35
CA PHE A 17 -11.08 -9.03 0.16
C PHE A 17 -10.99 -8.75 -1.34
N ASN A 18 -11.84 -7.88 -1.86
CA ASN A 18 -11.64 -7.34 -3.21
C ASN A 18 -10.77 -6.09 -3.13
N PHE A 19 -9.73 -5.99 -3.96
CA PHE A 19 -8.88 -4.81 -3.99
C PHE A 19 -9.61 -3.69 -4.76
N LYS A 20 -9.91 -2.58 -4.08
CA LYS A 20 -10.50 -1.41 -4.74
C LYS A 20 -9.43 -0.72 -5.58
N GLU A 21 -9.64 -0.66 -6.90
CA GLU A 21 -8.74 0.06 -7.80
C GLU A 21 -8.70 1.56 -7.47
N ILE A 22 -7.54 2.17 -7.71
CA ILE A 22 -7.35 3.60 -7.54
C ILE A 22 -7.74 4.33 -8.81
N THR A 23 -8.60 5.34 -8.67
CA THR A 23 -8.99 6.23 -9.77
C THR A 23 -8.35 7.60 -9.54
N PRO A 24 -7.63 8.17 -10.52
CA PRO A 24 -7.09 9.52 -10.40
C PRO A 24 -8.24 10.54 -10.32
N LEU A 25 -8.09 11.55 -9.45
CA LEU A 25 -9.08 12.61 -9.29
C LEU A 25 -8.85 13.80 -10.24
N ASN A 26 -7.68 13.88 -10.86
CA ASN A 26 -7.30 14.94 -11.79
C ASN A 26 -6.15 14.49 -12.70
N TYR A 27 -5.86 15.30 -13.72
CA TYR A 27 -4.82 15.05 -14.72
C TYR A 27 -3.42 14.82 -14.12
N ILE A 28 -3.07 15.51 -13.03
CA ILE A 28 -1.75 15.36 -12.39
C ILE A 28 -1.63 13.97 -11.75
N GLN A 29 -2.67 13.51 -11.06
CA GLN A 29 -2.70 12.16 -10.48
C GLN A 29 -2.71 11.07 -11.55
N GLU A 30 -3.41 11.30 -12.66
CA GLU A 30 -3.40 10.39 -13.81
C GLU A 30 -2.00 10.27 -14.39
N THR A 31 -1.33 11.41 -14.61
CA THR A 31 0.05 11.45 -15.11
C THR A 31 0.99 10.73 -14.14
N TYR A 32 0.81 10.91 -12.83
CA TYR A 32 1.60 10.21 -11.83
C TYR A 32 1.38 8.68 -11.86
N LEU A 33 0.14 8.22 -12.01
CA LEU A 33 -0.17 6.79 -12.18
C LEU A 33 0.43 6.21 -13.46
N ARG A 34 0.33 6.91 -14.59
CA ARG A 34 0.97 6.49 -15.86
C ARG A 34 2.48 6.37 -15.69
N ALA A 35 3.10 7.37 -15.06
CA ALA A 35 4.53 7.35 -14.80
C ALA A 35 4.95 6.14 -13.95
N ILE A 36 4.17 5.75 -12.93
CA ILE A 36 4.40 4.54 -12.13
C ILE A 36 4.37 3.27 -13.01
N CYS A 37 3.45 3.17 -13.97
CA CYS A 37 3.30 2.01 -14.85
C CYS A 37 4.40 1.90 -15.91
N GLU A 38 4.87 3.04 -16.42
CA GLU A 38 5.73 3.10 -17.61
C GLU A 38 7.23 3.17 -17.28
N ASN A 39 7.59 3.47 -16.02
CA ASN A 39 8.98 3.74 -15.64
C ASN A 39 9.41 2.90 -14.43
N ASN A 40 10.68 2.49 -14.43
CA ASN A 40 11.27 1.76 -13.29
C ASN A 40 11.50 2.65 -12.05
N ILE A 41 11.79 3.94 -12.26
CA ILE A 41 12.07 4.92 -11.20
C ILE A 41 11.37 6.22 -11.56
N ILE A 42 10.68 6.83 -10.58
CA ILE A 42 10.00 8.11 -10.73
C ILE A 42 10.21 9.00 -9.51
N PHE A 43 10.06 10.31 -9.71
CA PHE A 43 10.05 11.30 -8.64
C PHE A 43 8.68 11.95 -8.56
N GLY A 44 7.93 11.66 -7.49
CA GLY A 44 6.66 12.33 -7.21
C GLY A 44 6.90 13.67 -6.52
N ILE A 45 6.73 14.78 -7.24
CA ILE A 45 6.90 16.14 -6.69
C ILE A 45 5.53 16.84 -6.62
N GLY A 46 5.29 17.59 -5.54
CA GLY A 46 4.10 18.43 -5.39
C GLY A 46 3.77 18.75 -3.93
N SER A 47 2.84 19.68 -3.70
CA SER A 47 2.42 20.10 -2.35
C SER A 47 1.88 18.95 -1.49
N ALA A 48 1.90 19.13 -0.17
CA ALA A 48 1.23 18.22 0.75
C ALA A 48 -0.25 18.03 0.37
N GLY A 49 -0.78 16.82 0.58
CA GLY A 49 -2.20 16.51 0.28
C GLY A 49 -2.52 16.17 -1.18
N THR A 50 -1.59 16.29 -2.13
CA THR A 50 -1.87 15.99 -3.55
C THR A 50 -1.96 14.51 -3.91
N GLY A 51 -1.81 13.60 -2.95
CA GLY A 51 -2.01 12.17 -3.13
C GLY A 51 -0.78 11.34 -3.50
N LYS A 52 0.42 11.93 -3.59
CA LYS A 52 1.67 11.23 -3.98
C LYS A 52 1.93 9.93 -3.21
N THR A 53 1.90 10.00 -1.88
CA THR A 53 2.13 8.84 -1.00
C THR A 53 0.97 7.86 -1.07
N TYR A 54 -0.27 8.35 -1.09
CA TYR A 54 -1.46 7.52 -1.15
C TYR A 54 -1.50 6.71 -2.44
N ILE A 55 -1.31 7.37 -3.58
CA ILE A 55 -1.32 6.72 -4.91
C ILE A 55 -0.22 5.68 -5.02
N ALA A 56 1.02 6.02 -4.65
CA ALA A 56 2.13 5.07 -4.71
C ALA A 56 1.92 3.86 -3.78
N ALA A 57 1.45 4.10 -2.55
CA ALA A 57 1.22 3.03 -1.59
C ALA A 57 0.06 2.12 -2.02
N THR A 58 -1.05 2.68 -2.52
CA THR A 58 -2.19 1.91 -3.02
C THR A 58 -1.80 1.10 -4.26
N TYR A 59 -1.04 1.68 -5.20
CA TYR A 59 -0.52 0.93 -6.35
C TYR A 59 0.38 -0.22 -5.90
N ALA A 60 1.35 0.03 -5.01
CA ALA A 60 2.22 -1.03 -4.50
C ALA A 60 1.44 -2.13 -3.76
N ALA A 61 0.44 -1.77 -2.96
CA ALA A 61 -0.43 -2.71 -2.27
C ALA A 61 -1.24 -3.59 -3.25
N ARG A 62 -1.71 -3.01 -4.37
CA ARG A 62 -2.38 -3.74 -5.45
C ARG A 62 -1.47 -4.81 -6.05
N GLU A 63 -0.24 -4.42 -6.41
CA GLU A 63 0.71 -5.35 -7.03
C GLU A 63 1.11 -6.47 -6.05
N LEU A 64 1.21 -6.17 -4.75
CA LEU A 64 1.42 -7.18 -3.71
C LEU A 64 0.22 -8.11 -3.56
N PHE A 65 -1.00 -7.56 -3.55
CA PHE A 65 -2.25 -8.31 -3.44
C PHE A 65 -2.41 -9.32 -4.59
N TYR A 66 -2.14 -8.90 -5.82
CA TYR A 66 -2.14 -9.77 -7.00
C TYR A 66 -0.87 -10.63 -7.15
N ARG A 67 0.01 -10.65 -6.13
CA ARG A 67 1.26 -11.44 -6.12
C ARG A 67 2.20 -11.15 -7.29
N ARG A 68 2.17 -9.94 -7.84
CA ARG A 68 3.08 -9.48 -8.89
C ARG A 68 4.42 -9.01 -8.34
N ILE A 69 4.46 -8.67 -7.05
CA ILE A 69 5.68 -8.39 -6.30
C ILE A 69 5.70 -9.20 -4.98
N ASN A 70 6.90 -9.43 -4.43
CA ASN A 70 7.07 -10.21 -3.20
C ASN A 70 7.04 -9.36 -1.92
N LYS A 71 7.44 -8.08 -2.00
CA LYS A 71 7.56 -7.20 -0.84
C LYS A 71 7.48 -5.72 -1.23
N ILE A 72 7.00 -4.89 -0.30
CA ILE A 72 7.02 -3.43 -0.38
C ILE A 72 8.02 -2.92 0.64
N ILE A 73 8.91 -2.01 0.25
CA ILE A 73 9.85 -1.35 1.15
C ILE A 73 9.46 0.12 1.23
N LEU A 74 9.11 0.58 2.43
CA LEU A 74 8.83 2.00 2.71
C LEU A 74 9.94 2.57 3.58
N THR A 75 10.55 3.66 3.11
CA THR A 75 11.59 4.37 3.84
C THR A 75 11.15 5.79 4.12
N ARG A 76 11.48 6.29 5.31
CA ARG A 76 11.36 7.71 5.67
C ARG A 76 12.75 8.20 6.08
N PRO A 77 13.21 9.38 5.63
CA PRO A 77 14.48 9.93 6.10
C PRO A 77 14.40 10.17 7.61
N ASN A 78 15.41 9.71 8.34
CA ASN A 78 15.59 10.09 9.73
C ASN A 78 16.23 11.49 9.74
N ILE A 79 15.44 12.50 10.10
CA ILE A 79 15.92 13.87 10.23
C ILE A 79 16.05 14.13 11.73
N LEU A 80 17.30 14.26 12.19
CA LEU A 80 17.61 14.73 13.54
C LEU A 80 17.24 16.22 13.60
N ALA A 81 16.16 16.53 14.33
CA ALA A 81 15.90 17.90 14.76
C ALA A 81 16.96 18.26 15.80
N HIS A 82 17.87 19.16 15.42
CA HIS A 82 18.75 19.88 16.33
C HIS A 82 18.16 21.27 16.57
#